data_AF-A0A0A2KR13-F1
#
_entry.id   AF-A0A0A2KR13-F1
#
_cell.length_a   1.000
_cell.length_b   1.000
_cell.length_c   1.000
_cell.angle_alpha   90.00
_cell.angle_beta   90.00
_cell.angle_gamma   90.00
#
_symmetry.space_group_name_H-M   'P 1'
#
loop_
_entity.id
_entity.type
_entity.pdbx_description
1 polymer ?
#
loop_
_entity_poly.entity_id
_entity_poly.type
_entity_poly.pdbx_seq_one_letter_code
_entity_poly.pdbx_strand_id
1 'polypeptide(L)' 'MFDDLAQLFNTALLPLPAIENETFGSHFDAFGDKQVVLLGDGSHGTSEFYRARAEITKRLVEPHDYKMVAVEADWRRFVE' A
#
# COMPACT_ATOMS: atom_id res chain seq x y z
N MET A 1 18.80 -16.34 19.69
CA MET A 1 17.67 -15.52 20.18
C MET A 1 17.27 -14.42 19.21
N PHE A 2 18.17 -13.54 18.74
CA PHE A 2 17.83 -12.61 17.63
C PHE A 2 17.94 -13.25 16.24
N ASP A 3 18.84 -14.24 16.05
CA ASP A 3 18.95 -14.98 14.79
C ASP A 3 17.67 -15.75 14.43
N ASP A 4 17.00 -16.30 15.45
CA ASP A 4 15.74 -17.04 15.29
C ASP A 4 14.60 -16.14 14.78
N LEU A 5 14.58 -14.86 15.19
CA LEU A 5 13.56 -13.91 14.76
C LEU A 5 13.75 -13.50 13.30
N ALA A 6 14.98 -13.20 12.89
CA ALA A 6 15.29 -12.87 11.50
C ALA A 6 14.97 -14.05 10.57
N GLN A 7 15.28 -15.28 11.01
CA GLN A 7 14.96 -16.49 10.26
C GLN A 7 13.45 -16.69 10.14
N LEU A 8 12.68 -16.45 11.22
CA LEU A 8 11.22 -16.53 11.19
C LEU A 8 10.62 -15.53 10.19
N PHE A 9 11.08 -14.28 10.19
CA PHE A 9 10.64 -13.29 9.21
C PHE A 9 10.90 -13.79 7.78
N ASN A 10 12.12 -14.24 7.47
CA ASN A 10 12.46 -14.71 6.12
C ASN A 10 11.57 -15.86 5.62
N THR A 11 11.03 -16.70 6.53
CA THR A 11 10.09 -17.77 6.14
C THR A 11 8.65 -17.30 5.94
N ALA A 12 8.27 -16.14 6.49
CA ALA A 12 6.91 -15.60 6.44
C ALA A 12 6.75 -14.42 5.47
N LEU A 13 7.86 -13.86 4.97
CA LEU A 13 7.83 -12.73 4.05
C LEU A 13 7.31 -13.13 2.67
N LEU A 14 6.43 -12.30 2.14
CA LEU A 14 6.04 -12.33 0.73
C LEU A 14 6.86 -11.25 0.01
N PRO A 15 7.83 -11.63 -0.84
CA PRO A 15 8.64 -10.64 -1.54
C PRO A 15 7.76 -9.85 -2.52
N LEU A 16 7.92 -8.53 -2.50
CA LEU A 16 7.27 -7.65 -3.45
C LEU A 16 8.21 -7.39 -4.64
N PRO A 17 7.67 -7.32 -5.87
CA PRO A 17 8.45 -6.87 -7.00
C PRO A 17 8.78 -5.37 -6.87
N ALA A 18 9.60 -4.85 -7.79
CA ALA A 18 9.81 -3.41 -7.90
C ALA A 18 8.47 -2.69 -8.07
N ILE A 19 8.35 -1.46 -7.54
CA ILE A 19 7.10 -0.69 -7.55
C ILE A 19 6.60 -0.44 -8.99
N GLU A 20 7.53 -0.28 -9.93
CA GLU A 20 7.26 -0.04 -11.34
C GLU A 20 6.82 -1.30 -12.10
N ASN A 21 6.88 -2.47 -11.46
CA ASN A 21 6.43 -3.71 -12.06
C ASN A 21 4.89 -3.74 -12.11
N GLU A 22 4.33 -4.12 -13.25
CA GLU A 22 2.88 -4.24 -13.45
C GLU A 22 2.18 -5.18 -12.44
N THR A 23 2.91 -6.16 -11.88
CA THR A 23 2.36 -7.09 -10.90
C THR A 23 2.42 -6.56 -9.47
N PHE A 24 3.13 -5.45 -9.18
CA PHE A 24 3.27 -4.93 -7.83
C PHE A 24 1.93 -4.77 -7.10
N GLY A 25 0.94 -4.17 -7.79
CA GLY A 25 -0.38 -3.98 -7.22
C GLY A 25 -1.07 -5.30 -6.82
N SER A 26 -0.98 -6.36 -7.62
CA SER A 26 -1.75 -7.59 -7.39
C SER A 26 -1.36 -8.33 -6.11
N HIS A 27 -0.17 -8.05 -5.55
CA HIS A 27 0.23 -8.58 -4.24
C HIS A 27 -0.66 -8.08 -3.08
N PHE A 28 -1.49 -7.07 -3.31
CA PHE A 28 -2.42 -6.50 -2.33
C PHE A 28 -3.87 -6.99 -2.49
N ASP A 29 -4.10 -7.97 -3.37
CA ASP A 29 -5.45 -8.48 -3.67
C ASP A 29 -6.16 -9.10 -2.46
N ALA A 30 -5.40 -9.60 -1.49
CA ALA A 30 -5.94 -10.13 -0.23
C ALA A 30 -6.71 -9.07 0.60
N PHE A 31 -6.56 -7.78 0.28
CA PHE A 31 -7.28 -6.68 0.92
C PHE A 31 -8.49 -6.19 0.10
N GLY A 32 -8.68 -6.70 -1.12
CA GLY A 32 -9.71 -6.20 -2.05
C GLY A 32 -11.15 -6.40 -1.57
N ASP A 33 -11.40 -7.40 -0.71
CA ASP A 33 -12.71 -7.71 -0.14
C ASP A 33 -13.04 -6.92 1.15
N LYS A 34 -12.10 -6.09 1.63
CA LYS A 34 -12.29 -5.31 2.85
C LYS A 34 -13.17 -4.09 2.58
N GLN A 35 -13.87 -3.61 3.61
CA GLN A 35 -14.69 -2.40 3.48
C GLN A 35 -13.85 -1.12 3.56
N VAL A 36 -12.77 -1.16 4.34
CA VAL A 36 -11.84 -0.05 4.56
C VAL A 36 -10.43 -0.62 4.59
N VAL A 37 -9.55 -0.03 3.79
CA VAL A 37 -8.11 -0.32 3.78
C VAL A 37 -7.37 0.96 4.16
N LEU A 38 -6.53 0.89 5.19
CA LEU A 38 -5.71 2.00 5.66
C LEU A 38 -4.28 1.83 5.13
N LEU A 39 -3.82 2.79 4.32
CA LEU A 39 -2.49 2.77 3.70
C LEU A 39 -1.59 3.85 4.33
N GLY A 40 -0.76 3.45 5.30
CA GLY A 40 0.25 4.32 5.91
C GLY A 40 1.61 4.28 5.19
N ASP A 41 2.50 5.19 5.55
CA ASP A 41 3.93 5.12 5.21
C ASP A 41 4.79 5.04 6.48
N GLY A 42 5.99 4.45 6.35
CA GLY A 42 6.96 4.40 7.45
C GLY A 42 7.72 5.71 7.63
N SER A 43 7.59 6.63 6.68
CA SER A 43 8.10 7.99 6.76
C SER A 43 7.26 8.93 5.88
N HIS A 44 6.99 10.13 6.38
CA HIS A 44 6.41 11.18 5.56
C HIS A 44 7.45 11.63 4.53
N GLY A 45 7.17 11.45 3.24
CA GLY A 45 7.81 12.28 2.21
C GLY A 45 8.93 11.67 1.38
N THR A 46 9.07 10.34 1.25
CA THR A 46 9.89 9.78 0.16
C THR A 46 9.04 9.47 -1.07
N SER A 47 9.58 9.74 -2.27
CA SER A 47 8.89 9.55 -3.54
C SER A 47 8.45 8.10 -3.76
N GLU A 48 9.20 7.15 -3.21
CA GLU A 48 8.91 5.72 -3.29
C GLU A 48 7.60 5.36 -2.58
N PHE A 49 7.34 5.92 -1.38
CA PHE A 49 6.08 5.66 -0.66
C PHE A 49 4.87 6.25 -1.38
N TYR A 50 5.00 7.44 -1.98
CA TYR A 50 3.92 8.00 -2.80
C TYR A 50 3.61 7.12 -4.00
N ARG A 51 4.64 6.64 -4.70
CA ARG A 51 4.47 5.77 -5.87
C ARG A 51 3.89 4.41 -5.49
N ALA A 52 4.35 3.80 -4.40
CA ALA A 52 3.77 2.57 -3.88
C ALA A 52 2.28 2.73 -3.55
N ARG A 53 1.91 3.81 -2.83
CA ARG A 53 0.50 4.09 -2.52
C ARG A 53 -0.33 4.31 -3.78
N ALA A 54 0.21 4.97 -4.79
CA ALA A 54 -0.48 5.17 -6.06
C ALA A 54 -0.80 3.84 -6.76
N GLU A 55 0.18 2.94 -6.88
CA GLU A 55 -0.03 1.63 -7.51
C GLU A 55 -0.98 0.72 -6.71
N ILE A 56 -0.89 0.73 -5.37
CA ILE A 56 -1.83 -0.01 -4.51
C ILE A 56 -3.24 0.55 -4.66
N THR A 57 -3.40 1.87 -4.62
CA THR A 57 -4.71 2.53 -4.76
C THR A 57 -5.32 2.24 -6.13
N LYS A 58 -4.53 2.31 -7.20
CA LYS A 58 -4.96 1.93 -8.55
C LYS A 58 -5.48 0.49 -8.57
N ARG A 59 -4.75 -0.45 -7.95
CA ARG A 59 -5.18 -1.86 -7.84
C ARG A 59 -6.44 -2.04 -7.00
N LEU A 60 -6.72 -1.19 -6.02
CA LEU A 60 -7.97 -1.27 -5.25
C LEU A 60 -9.16 -0.65 -6.01
N VAL A 61 -8.92 0.41 -6.79
CA VAL A 61 -9.97 1.08 -7.57
C VAL A 61 -10.36 0.27 -8.81
N GLU A 62 -9.40 -0.15 -9.64
CA GLU A 62 -9.72 -0.71 -10.96
C GLU A 62 -10.40 -2.08 -10.87
N PRO A 63 -9.82 -3.09 -10.18
CA PRO A 63 -10.38 -4.44 -10.20
C PRO A 63 -11.07 -4.84 -8.88
N HIS A 64 -10.98 -4.02 -7.81
CA HIS A 64 -11.72 -4.24 -6.54
C HIS A 64 -12.81 -3.19 -6.26
N ASP A 65 -13.08 -2.31 -7.23
CA ASP A 65 -14.23 -1.40 -7.26
C ASP A 65 -14.32 -0.35 -6.12
N TYR A 66 -13.19 -0.01 -5.49
CA TYR A 66 -13.16 1.08 -4.50
C TYR A 66 -13.55 2.42 -5.14
N LYS A 67 -14.50 3.13 -4.52
CA LYS A 67 -15.07 4.39 -5.06
C LYS A 67 -14.62 5.66 -4.36
N MET A 68 -13.92 5.54 -3.24
CA MET A 68 -13.54 6.68 -2.40
C MET A 68 -12.11 6.50 -1.89
N VAL A 69 -11.38 7.62 -1.84
CA VAL A 69 -10.07 7.71 -1.20
C VAL A 69 -10.13 8.87 -0.22
N ALA A 70 -9.89 8.57 1.06
CA ALA A 70 -9.69 9.57 2.09
C ALA A 70 -8.18 9.79 2.28
N VAL A 71 -7.75 11.04 2.35
CA VAL A 71 -6.33 11.41 2.48
C VAL A 71 -6.14 12.15 3.80
N GLU A 72 -5.05 11.85 4.50
CA GLU A 72 -4.59 12.65 5.64
C GLU A 72 -4.09 14.01 5.12
N ALA A 73 -5.00 14.96 4.98
CA ALA A 73 -4.68 16.31 4.54
C ALA A 73 -5.66 17.32 5.15
N ASP A 74 -5.20 18.56 5.29
CA ASP A 74 -6.05 19.64 5.79
C ASP A 74 -7.19 19.92 4.82
N TRP A 75 -8.41 19.77 5.31
CA TRP A 75 -9.65 20.01 4.57
C TRP A 75 -9.72 21.44 4.01
N ARG A 76 -9.15 22.45 4.69
CA ARG A 76 -9.20 23.85 4.21
C ARG A 76 -8.48 24.06 2.87
N ARG A 77 -7.49 23.23 2.54
CA ARG A 77 -6.71 23.38 1.30
C ARG A 77 -7.41 22.89 0.04
N PHE A 78 -8.56 22.22 0.13
CA PHE A 78 -9.27 21.65 -1.03
C PHE A 78 -10.54 22.41 -1.44
N VAL A 79 -10.91 23.48 -0.73
CA VAL A 79 -12.20 24.18 -0.91
C VAL A 79 -12.05 25.69 -1.15
N GLU A 80 -10.86 26.14 -1.56
CA GLU A 80 -10.60 27.47 -2.15
C GLU A 80 -10.18 27.30 -3.61
#